data_AF-A0A831RY42-F1
#
_entry.id   AF-A0A831RY42-F1
#
_cell.length_a   1.000
_cell.length_b   1.000
_cell.length_c   1.000
_cell.angle_alpha   90.00
_cell.angle_beta   90.00
_cell.angle_gamma   90.00
#
_symmetry.space_group_name_H-M   'P 1'
#
loop_
_entity.id
_entity.type
_entity.pdbx_description
1 polymer ?
#
loop_
_entity_poly.entity_id
_entity_poly.type
_entity_poly.pdbx_seq_one_letter_code
_entity_poly.pdbx_strand_id
1 'polypeptide(L)'
;MKIASLFSILLLLGACANLPLEKEAAAVRIYFSPFEKTGCEYKGEVVGSDGNMLTFWFISNTDLVQGALNDLRNDAYHLGGDTVFILRDQLSFTTSTTFLGSVYRCGKQPPAQ
;
A
#
# COMPACT_ATOMS: atom_id res chain seq x y z
N MET A 1 26.79 -25.86 -25.95
CA MET A 1 25.74 -26.19 -24.95
C MET A 1 25.89 -25.49 -23.59
N LYS A 2 27.01 -24.79 -23.27
CA LYS A 2 27.13 -24.05 -22.00
C LYS A 2 26.49 -22.65 -22.01
N ILE A 3 26.44 -22.01 -23.19
CA ILE A 3 25.96 -20.63 -23.37
C ILE A 3 24.42 -20.55 -23.24
N ALA A 4 23.70 -21.56 -23.73
CA ALA A 4 22.24 -21.63 -23.63
C ALA A 4 21.74 -21.74 -22.17
N SER A 5 22.54 -22.35 -21.28
CA SER A 5 22.20 -22.49 -19.87
C SER A 5 22.36 -21.18 -19.08
N LEU A 6 23.22 -20.25 -19.55
CA LEU A 6 23.45 -18.96 -18.89
C LEU A 6 22.30 -17.96 -19.15
N PHE A 7 21.66 -18.06 -20.33
CA PHE A 7 20.55 -17.19 -20.72
C PHE A 7 19.26 -17.49 -19.94
N SER A 8 19.04 -18.76 -19.54
CA SER A 8 17.87 -19.16 -18.75
C SER A 8 17.87 -18.62 -17.31
N ILE A 9 19.04 -18.33 -16.74
CA ILE A 9 19.17 -17.80 -15.37
C ILE A 9 18.86 -16.29 -15.34
N LEU A 10 19.12 -15.58 -16.45
CA LEU A 10 18.92 -14.13 -16.54
C LEU A 10 17.43 -13.74 -16.70
N LEU A 11 16.58 -14.64 -17.20
CA LEU A 11 15.14 -14.39 -17.36
C LEU A 11 14.33 -14.47 -16.05
N LEU A 12 14.90 -14.98 -14.96
CA LEU A 12 14.21 -15.14 -13.67
C LEU A 12 14.32 -13.90 -12.76
N LEU A 13 15.09 -12.86 -13.15
CA LEU A 13 15.26 -11.65 -12.35
C LEU A 13 14.20 -10.57 -12.60
N GLY A 14 13.21 -10.83 -13.47
CA GLY A 14 12.11 -9.91 -13.75
C GLY A 14 10.94 -10.07 -12.79
N ALA A 15 11.12 -9.89 -11.49
CA ALA A 15 10.02 -9.79 -10.54
C ALA A 15 9.83 -8.31 -10.18
N CYS A 16 8.89 -7.65 -10.85
CA CYS A 16 8.48 -6.28 -10.53
C CYS A 16 7.98 -6.24 -9.08
N ALA A 17 8.64 -5.43 -8.26
CA ALA A 17 8.61 -5.57 -6.82
C ALA A 17 7.63 -4.60 -6.12
N ASN A 18 6.50 -4.29 -6.76
CA ASN A 18 5.46 -3.46 -6.16
C ASN A 18 4.28 -4.32 -5.74
N LEU A 19 3.73 -4.07 -4.54
CA LEU A 19 2.49 -4.71 -4.11
C LEU A 19 1.34 -4.34 -5.06
N PRO A 20 0.65 -5.33 -5.66
CA PRO A 20 -0.43 -5.07 -6.60
C PRO A 20 -1.65 -4.51 -5.87
N LEU A 21 -2.31 -3.54 -6.50
CA LEU A 21 -3.62 -3.05 -6.05
C LEU A 21 -4.72 -4.00 -6.52
N GLU A 22 -5.52 -4.52 -5.60
CA GLU A 22 -6.74 -5.25 -5.94
C GLU A 22 -7.74 -4.30 -6.59
N LYS A 23 -8.41 -4.76 -7.65
CA LYS A 23 -9.31 -3.93 -8.45
C LYS A 23 -10.47 -3.39 -7.60
N GLU A 24 -10.92 -4.20 -6.66
CA GLU A 24 -12.01 -3.91 -5.74
C GLU A 24 -11.59 -2.90 -4.65
N ALA A 25 -10.31 -2.91 -4.27
CA ALA A 25 -9.73 -2.02 -3.28
C ALA A 25 -9.40 -0.62 -3.84
N ALA A 26 -9.39 -0.44 -5.17
CA ALA A 26 -9.05 0.83 -5.82
C ALA A 26 -9.95 2.01 -5.42
N ALA A 27 -11.17 1.74 -4.95
CA ALA A 27 -12.10 2.76 -4.48
C ALA A 27 -11.82 3.26 -3.06
N VAL A 28 -10.95 2.59 -2.30
CA VAL A 28 -10.60 2.99 -0.92
C VAL A 28 -9.84 4.31 -0.94
N ARG A 29 -10.36 5.30 -0.20
CA ARG A 29 -9.77 6.64 -0.10
C ARG A 29 -8.82 6.71 1.09
N ILE A 30 -7.66 7.34 0.89
CA ILE A 30 -6.67 7.55 1.95
C ILE A 30 -6.58 9.05 2.24
N TYR A 31 -6.75 9.43 3.51
CA TYR A 31 -6.60 10.79 4.00
C TYR A 31 -5.35 10.92 4.87
N PHE A 32 -4.49 11.87 4.51
CA PHE A 32 -3.30 12.25 5.32
C PHE A 32 -3.58 13.46 6.22
N SER A 33 -4.67 14.18 5.97
CA SER A 33 -5.18 15.27 6.79
C SER A 33 -6.48 14.86 7.47
N PRO A 34 -6.86 15.48 8.60
CA PRO A 34 -8.15 15.25 9.23
C PRO A 34 -9.30 15.42 8.23
N PHE A 35 -10.24 14.49 8.25
CA PHE A 35 -11.46 14.51 7.45
C PHE A 35 -12.70 14.35 8.35
N GLU A 36 -13.86 14.71 7.83
CA GLU A 36 -15.14 14.57 8.52
C GLU A 36 -15.53 13.09 8.67
N LYS A 37 -15.74 12.65 9.92
CA LYS A 37 -16.06 11.25 10.26
C LYS A 37 -17.55 11.02 10.58
N THR A 38 -18.40 12.04 10.44
CA THR A 38 -19.83 11.92 10.76
C THR A 38 -20.46 10.85 9.87
N GLY A 39 -21.17 9.90 10.49
CA GLY A 39 -21.80 8.79 9.76
C GLY A 39 -20.84 7.67 9.31
N CYS A 40 -19.53 7.77 9.62
CA CYS A 40 -18.58 6.70 9.34
C CYS A 40 -18.53 5.67 10.48
N GLU A 41 -18.61 4.38 10.14
CA GLU A 41 -18.39 3.28 11.08
C GLU A 41 -16.89 2.95 11.14
N TYR A 42 -16.31 2.89 12.34
CA TYR A 42 -14.93 2.43 12.52
C TYR A 42 -14.82 0.91 12.31
N LYS A 43 -13.87 0.46 11.49
CA LYS A 43 -13.68 -0.96 11.14
C LYS A 43 -12.42 -1.57 11.74
N GLY A 44 -11.44 -0.77 12.13
CA GLY A 44 -10.18 -1.25 12.71
C GLY A 44 -8.98 -0.41 12.32
N GLU A 45 -7.78 -0.94 12.55
CA GLU A 45 -6.52 -0.34 12.10
C GLU A 45 -5.82 -1.27 11.10
N VAL A 46 -5.05 -0.69 10.20
CA VAL A 46 -4.27 -1.39 9.18
C VAL A 46 -2.86 -0.82 9.13
N VAL A 47 -1.91 -1.67 8.73
CA VAL A 47 -0.52 -1.28 8.47
C VAL A 47 -0.22 -1.66 7.03
N GLY A 48 0.06 -0.67 6.19
CA GLY A 48 0.53 -0.95 4.84
C GLY A 48 2.02 -0.71 4.72
N SER A 49 2.73 -1.64 4.11
CA SER A 49 4.19 -1.59 4.01
C SER A 49 4.69 -2.13 2.69
N ASP A 50 5.68 -1.46 2.09
CA ASP A 50 6.45 -2.02 0.98
C ASP A 50 7.93 -1.71 1.15
N GLY A 51 8.76 -2.62 0.65
CA GLY A 51 10.20 -2.61 0.80
C GLY A 51 10.72 -3.58 1.86
N ASN A 52 11.96 -4.01 1.65
CA ASN A 52 12.77 -4.73 2.61
C ASN A 52 14.25 -4.45 2.31
N MET A 53 15.15 -5.07 3.09
CA MET A 53 16.60 -4.84 2.97
C MET A 53 17.16 -5.12 1.56
N LEU A 54 16.54 -6.00 0.78
CA LEU A 54 16.97 -6.32 -0.58
C LEU A 54 16.30 -5.41 -1.61
N THR A 55 14.98 -5.23 -1.53
CA THR A 55 14.22 -4.51 -2.54
C THR A 55 14.45 -2.99 -2.50
N PHE A 56 14.79 -2.45 -1.33
CA PHE A 56 15.13 -1.02 -1.16
C PHE A 56 16.23 -0.53 -2.12
N TRP A 57 17.18 -1.40 -2.51
CA TRP A 57 18.27 -1.02 -3.41
C TRP A 57 17.84 -0.83 -4.87
N PHE A 58 16.69 -1.37 -5.25
CA PHE A 58 16.28 -1.50 -6.65
C PHE A 58 14.92 -0.84 -6.96
N ILE A 59 14.10 -0.57 -5.95
CA ILE A 59 12.79 0.08 -6.09
C ILE A 59 12.93 1.58 -5.82
N SER A 60 12.27 2.42 -6.61
CA SER A 60 12.23 3.86 -6.34
C SER A 60 11.42 4.17 -5.07
N ASN A 61 11.75 5.25 -4.37
CA ASN A 61 10.97 5.66 -3.19
C ASN A 61 9.49 5.89 -3.54
N THR A 62 9.19 6.41 -4.74
CA THR A 62 7.82 6.60 -5.22
C THR A 62 7.07 5.28 -5.34
N ASP A 63 7.73 4.25 -5.86
CA ASP A 63 7.15 2.91 -6.02
C ASP A 63 6.94 2.22 -4.67
N LEU A 64 7.87 2.38 -3.71
CA LEU A 64 7.71 1.90 -2.33
C LEU A 64 6.51 2.57 -1.63
N VAL A 65 6.37 3.89 -1.79
CA VAL A 65 5.19 4.60 -1.28
C VAL A 65 3.94 4.06 -1.94
N GLN A 66 3.91 3.91 -3.26
CA GLN A 66 2.75 3.41 -3.97
C GLN A 66 2.36 1.99 -3.54
N GLY A 67 3.34 1.10 -3.36
CA GLY A 67 3.11 -0.26 -2.89
C GLY A 67 2.55 -0.30 -1.47
N ALA A 68 3.11 0.50 -0.55
CA ALA A 68 2.60 0.60 0.82
C ALA A 68 1.17 1.18 0.87
N LEU A 69 0.84 2.10 -0.04
CA LEU A 69 -0.53 2.62 -0.20
C LEU A 69 -1.47 1.60 -0.86
N ASN A 70 -0.97 0.71 -1.72
CA ASN A 70 -1.79 -0.38 -2.27
C ASN A 70 -2.11 -1.41 -1.18
N ASP A 71 -1.11 -1.75 -0.36
CA ASP A 71 -1.25 -2.64 0.80
C ASP A 71 -2.33 -2.12 1.76
N LEU A 72 -2.26 -0.84 2.14
CA LEU A 72 -3.30 -0.18 2.95
C LEU A 72 -4.71 -0.31 2.34
N ARG A 73 -4.84 -0.16 1.01
CA ARG A 73 -6.15 -0.23 0.35
C ARG A 73 -6.69 -1.65 0.37
N ASN A 74 -5.85 -2.63 0.08
CA ASN A 74 -6.23 -4.04 0.06
C ASN A 74 -6.71 -4.47 1.46
N ASP A 75 -5.93 -4.17 2.50
CA ASP A 75 -6.29 -4.50 3.87
C ASP A 75 -7.56 -3.79 4.33
N ALA A 76 -7.69 -2.49 4.03
CA ALA A 76 -8.89 -1.74 4.36
C ALA A 76 -10.14 -2.28 3.66
N TYR A 77 -10.00 -2.70 2.39
CA TYR A 77 -11.07 -3.34 1.64
C TYR A 77 -11.46 -4.70 2.26
N HIS A 78 -10.49 -5.52 2.67
CA HIS A 78 -10.76 -6.81 3.34
C HIS A 78 -11.40 -6.64 4.72
N LEU A 79 -11.13 -5.54 5.43
CA LEU A 79 -11.85 -5.14 6.66
C LEU A 79 -13.26 -4.58 6.39
N GLY A 80 -13.67 -4.49 5.12
CA GLY A 80 -14.95 -3.95 4.70
C GLY A 80 -15.01 -2.42 4.76
N GLY A 81 -13.89 -1.73 4.92
CA GLY A 81 -13.81 -0.27 4.86
C GLY A 81 -13.80 0.29 3.43
N ASP A 82 -14.00 1.60 3.33
CA ASP A 82 -13.86 2.38 2.09
C ASP A 82 -12.97 3.62 2.27
N THR A 83 -12.54 3.88 3.49
CA THR A 83 -11.79 5.08 3.87
C THR A 83 -10.72 4.72 4.89
N VAL A 84 -9.50 5.21 4.68
CA VAL A 84 -8.36 5.09 5.59
C VAL A 84 -7.91 6.49 6.00
N PHE A 85 -7.70 6.70 7.29
CA PHE A 85 -7.08 7.90 7.82
C PHE A 85 -5.70 7.54 8.39
N ILE A 86 -4.66 8.18 7.86
CA ILE A 86 -3.29 7.92 8.25
C ILE A 86 -3.06 8.48 9.66
N LEU A 87 -2.72 7.58 10.58
CA LEU A 87 -2.31 7.91 11.94
C LEU A 87 -0.83 8.26 12.00
N ARG A 88 0.01 7.52 11.26
CA ARG A 88 1.46 7.73 11.16
C ARG A 88 1.94 7.41 9.76
N ASP A 89 2.68 8.35 9.18
CA ASP A 89 3.22 8.32 7.83
C ASP A 89 4.74 8.09 7.78
N GLN A 90 5.41 8.18 8.94
CA GLN A 90 6.87 8.10 9.07
C GLN A 90 7.26 7.07 10.11
N LEU A 91 6.79 5.83 9.98
CA LEU A 91 7.39 4.75 10.74
C LEU A 91 8.81 4.56 10.23
N SER A 92 9.79 4.86 11.09
CA SER A 92 11.21 4.97 10.71
C SER A 92 11.83 3.62 10.40
N PHE A 93 11.62 3.14 9.18
CA PHE A 93 12.35 2.01 8.62
C PHE A 93 13.20 2.51 7.46
N THR A 94 14.52 2.27 7.52
CA THR A 94 15.44 2.73 6.46
C THR A 94 15.21 1.98 5.14
N THR A 95 14.64 0.78 5.19
CA THR A 95 14.53 -0.13 4.06
C THR A 95 13.10 -0.40 3.60
N SER A 96 12.11 0.26 4.23
CA SER A 96 10.70 0.12 3.87
C SER A 96 9.96 1.43 4.07
N THR A 97 8.89 1.61 3.31
CA THR A 97 7.90 2.64 3.56
C THR A 97 6.73 1.99 4.27
N THR A 98 6.37 2.47 5.46
CA THR A 98 5.32 1.85 6.28
C THR A 98 4.39 2.92 6.86
N PHE A 99 3.09 2.72 6.68
CA PHE A 99 2.03 3.59 7.17
C PHE A 99 1.16 2.84 8.18
N LEU A 100 0.72 3.54 9.23
CA LEU A 100 -0.34 3.07 10.12
C LEU A 100 -1.59 3.92 9.89
N GLY A 101 -2.74 3.28 9.69
CA GLY A 101 -4.01 3.97 9.46
C GLY A 101 -5.20 3.35 10.17
N SER A 102 -6.21 4.16 10.45
CA SER A 102 -7.52 3.73 10.90
C SER A 102 -8.47 3.58 9.71
N VAL A 103 -9.22 2.49 9.69
CA VAL A 103 -10.18 2.15 8.63
C VAL A 103 -11.60 2.51 9.05
N TYR A 104 -12.33 3.09 8.12
CA TYR A 104 -13.73 3.45 8.26
C TYR A 104 -14.56 2.98 7.08
N ARG A 105 -15.84 2.76 7.33
CA ARG A 105 -16.90 2.60 6.33
C ARG A 105 -17.78 3.85 6.37
N CYS A 106 -17.62 4.73 5.40
CA CYS A 106 -18.33 6.00 5.32
C CYS A 106 -19.47 6.00 4.28
N GLY A 107 -19.47 5.04 3.35
CA GLY A 107 -20.33 5.10 2.16
C GLY A 107 -19.82 6.14 1.15
N LYS A 108 -20.67 6.58 0.22
CA LYS A 108 -20.31 7.64 -0.74
C LYS A 108 -20.19 8.99 -0.02
N GLN A 109 -19.10 9.21 0.73
CA GLN A 109 -18.75 10.53 1.26
C GLN A 109 -18.43 11.45 0.05
N PRO A 110 -18.86 12.72 0.03
CA PRO A 110 -18.34 13.70 -0.92
C PRO A 110 -16.81 13.86 -0.74
N PRO A 111 -16.04 14.19 -1.79
CA PRO A 111 -14.61 14.46 -1.64
C PRO A 111 -14.40 15.62 -0.65
N ALA A 112 -13.41 15.47 0.25
CA ALA A 112 -13.01 16.54 1.17
C ALA A 112 -12.58 17.78 0.38
N GLN A 113 -13.12 18.95 0.76
CA GLN A 113 -12.77 20.26 0.23
C GLN A 113 -11.55 20.83 0.94
#